data_AF-I3VZD8-F1
#
_entry.id   AF-I3VZD8-F1
#
_cell.length_a   1.000
_cell.length_b   1.000
_cell.length_c   1.000
_cell.angle_alpha   90.00
_cell.angle_beta   90.00
_cell.angle_gamma   90.00
#
_symmetry.space_group_name_H-M   'P 1'
#
loop_
_entity.id
_entity.type
_entity.pdbx_description
1 polymer ?
#
loop_
_entity_poly.entity_id
_entity_poly.type
_entity_poly.pdbx_seq_one_letter_code
_entity_poly.pdbx_strand_id
1 'polypeptide(L)'
;MSAPDSPSQTDGSSVPAPVATGAGNGLVKALHARCDVGNKIMHYLATGNNGGDPQLDVLLSKYVGVDLPQARAVADQQIQQCDANLSKQEAAQASAEASASARASYAAAEAQASAQAVQDKAARLVTEQKACAAISGDVTENLFGDLCVSNAKGSTTDGSHTSCGYAQIGFQPDGTLASADIAAIKDGYPGCFP
;
A
#
# COMPACT_ATOMS: atom_id res chain seq x y z
N MET A 1 -13.06 15.94 -18.44
CA MET A 1 -12.31 17.17 -18.05
C MET A 1 -13.02 17.78 -16.86
N SER A 2 -12.57 17.44 -15.65
CA SER A 2 -12.93 18.13 -14.40
C SER A 2 -11.77 17.89 -13.45
N ALA A 3 -11.08 18.97 -13.06
CA ALA A 3 -10.05 18.94 -12.03
C ALA A 3 -10.70 18.86 -10.65
N PRO A 4 -10.09 18.18 -9.66
CA PRO A 4 -10.39 18.45 -8.27
C PRO A 4 -9.44 19.51 -7.69
N ASP A 5 -10.06 20.45 -7.00
CA ASP A 5 -9.51 21.53 -6.19
C ASP A 5 -8.43 21.07 -5.19
N SER A 6 -7.40 21.90 -5.09
CA SER A 6 -6.44 21.93 -3.98
C SER A 6 -7.11 22.38 -2.68
N PRO A 7 -6.83 21.75 -1.54
CA PRO A 7 -6.87 22.43 -0.26
C PRO A 7 -5.50 23.02 0.07
N SER A 8 -5.50 24.34 0.30
CA SER A 8 -4.43 25.13 0.91
C SER A 8 -3.80 24.42 2.10
N GLN A 9 -2.49 24.16 2.02
CA GLN A 9 -1.67 23.94 3.21
C GLN A 9 -1.42 25.30 3.86
N THR A 10 -2.13 25.55 4.96
CA THR A 10 -1.80 26.61 5.90
C THR A 10 -0.47 26.26 6.56
N ASP A 11 0.51 27.16 6.40
CA ASP A 11 1.70 27.27 7.25
C ASP A 11 1.27 27.41 8.72
N GLY A 12 1.22 26.27 9.41
CA GLY A 12 1.05 26.18 10.84
C GLY A 12 2.42 26.26 11.51
N SER A 13 2.95 27.47 11.61
CA SER A 13 4.08 27.81 12.48
C SER A 13 3.80 27.24 13.87
N SER A 14 4.43 26.10 14.20
CA SER A 14 4.25 25.44 15.49
C SER A 14 4.90 26.30 16.58
N VAL A 15 4.08 27.14 17.19
CA VAL A 15 4.35 27.79 18.47
C VAL A 15 4.73 26.68 19.46
N PRO A 16 5.86 26.76 20.17
CA PRO A 16 6.21 25.74 21.15
C PRO A 16 5.11 25.69 22.22
N ALA A 17 4.57 24.49 22.44
CA ALA A 17 3.55 24.25 23.44
C ALA A 17 4.05 24.69 24.83
N PRO A 18 3.19 25.30 25.66
CA PRO A 18 3.57 25.73 27.00
C PRO A 18 4.00 24.52 27.83
N VAL A 19 5.22 24.56 28.34
CA VAL A 19 5.80 23.50 29.17
C VAL A 19 5.04 23.48 30.49
N ALA A 20 4.19 22.47 30.69
CA ALA A 20 3.44 22.31 31.94
C ALA A 20 4.42 22.03 33.08
N THR A 21 4.48 22.93 34.05
CA THR A 21 5.35 22.82 35.22
C THR A 21 4.77 21.77 36.17
N GLY A 22 5.55 20.75 36.53
CA GLY A 22 5.20 19.68 37.45
C GLY A 22 5.22 20.14 38.91
N ALA A 23 4.30 19.58 39.71
CA ALA A 23 4.16 19.89 41.13
C ALA A 23 5.34 19.31 41.94
N GLY A 24 6.04 20.18 42.67
CA GLY A 24 7.05 19.81 43.66
C GLY A 24 8.27 20.72 43.63
N ASN A 25 8.87 20.93 42.46
CA ASN A 25 10.18 21.60 42.32
C ASN A 25 10.25 22.67 41.22
N GLY A 26 9.13 22.96 40.55
CA GLY A 26 9.11 23.89 39.41
C GLY A 26 9.79 23.34 38.15
N LEU A 27 9.95 22.02 38.07
CA LEU A 27 10.50 21.33 36.90
C LEU A 27 9.42 21.11 35.83
N VAL A 28 9.85 20.86 34.59
CA VAL A 28 8.97 20.44 33.50
C VAL A 28 8.37 19.07 33.79
N LYS A 29 7.08 18.91 33.51
CA LYS A 29 6.41 17.61 33.65
C LYS A 29 6.87 16.68 32.52
N ALA A 30 7.38 15.51 32.89
CA ALA A 30 7.70 14.46 31.93
C ALA A 30 6.44 13.97 31.20
N LEU A 31 6.52 13.81 29.88
CA LEU A 31 5.46 13.22 29.07
C LEU A 31 5.39 11.70 29.29
N HIS A 32 6.55 11.05 29.38
CA HIS A 32 6.64 9.61 29.62
C HIS A 32 7.12 9.35 31.05
N ALA A 33 6.47 8.42 31.74
CA ALA A 33 6.77 8.10 33.14
C ALA A 33 8.25 7.72 33.38
N ARG A 34 8.89 7.07 32.40
CA ARG A 34 10.32 6.70 32.47
C ARG A 34 11.27 7.89 32.39
N CYS A 35 10.78 9.06 31.97
CA CYS A 35 11.54 10.31 31.89
C CYS A 35 11.31 11.22 33.10
N ASP A 36 10.52 10.80 34.09
CA ASP A 36 10.31 11.54 35.35
C ASP A 36 11.51 11.35 36.30
N VAL A 37 12.69 11.77 35.84
CA VAL A 37 13.97 11.66 36.55
C VAL A 37 14.36 12.93 37.30
N GLY A 38 13.51 13.97 37.23
CA GLY A 38 13.82 15.31 37.73
C GLY A 38 14.25 15.34 39.18
N ASN A 39 13.52 14.67 40.07
CA ASN A 39 13.86 14.63 41.51
C ASN A 39 15.19 13.91 41.79
N LYS A 40 15.49 12.84 41.03
CA LYS A 40 16.75 12.11 41.15
C LYS A 40 17.93 12.99 40.72
N ILE A 41 17.78 13.68 39.60
CA ILE A 41 18.79 14.62 39.09
C ILE A 41 18.98 15.76 40.08
N MET A 42 17.91 16.38 40.58
CA MET A 42 18.01 17.47 41.56
C MET A 42 18.72 17.03 42.85
N HIS A 43 18.46 15.80 43.34
CA HIS A 43 19.17 15.25 44.48
C HIS A 43 20.66 15.08 44.21
N TYR A 44 21.02 14.51 43.05
CA TYR A 44 22.40 14.32 42.65
C TYR A 44 23.14 15.65 42.49
N LEU A 45 22.55 16.63 41.80
CA LEU A 45 23.17 17.95 41.60
C LEU A 45 23.38 18.67 42.93
N ALA A 46 22.51 18.47 43.93
CA ALA A 46 22.65 19.07 45.25
C ALA A 46 23.70 18.38 46.14
N THR A 47 23.88 17.06 46.01
CA THR A 47 24.63 16.25 47.00
C THR A 47 25.86 15.53 46.43
N GLY A 48 25.96 15.39 45.11
CA GLY A 48 26.91 14.50 44.45
C GLY A 48 26.60 13.00 44.65
N ASN A 49 25.52 12.66 45.35
CA ASN A 49 25.15 11.27 45.60
C ASN A 49 24.40 10.69 44.40
N ASN A 50 25.05 9.82 43.64
CA ASN A 50 24.49 9.19 42.45
C ASN A 50 23.46 8.09 42.78
N GLY A 51 23.28 7.71 44.05
CA GLY A 51 22.34 6.67 44.47
C GLY A 51 22.58 5.31 43.81
N GLY A 52 23.81 5.03 43.40
CA GLY A 52 24.17 3.80 42.67
C GLY A 52 23.93 3.86 41.16
N ASP A 53 23.58 5.02 40.59
CA ASP A 53 23.47 5.21 39.14
C ASP A 53 24.71 5.92 38.58
N PRO A 54 25.70 5.16 38.04
CA PRO A 54 26.94 5.74 37.53
C PRO A 54 26.72 6.65 36.30
N GLN A 55 25.57 6.60 35.62
CA GLN A 55 25.28 7.49 34.50
C GLN A 55 25.17 8.95 34.95
N LEU A 56 24.76 9.21 36.19
CA LEU A 56 24.70 10.56 36.72
C LEU A 56 26.10 11.17 36.86
N ASP A 57 27.10 10.38 37.25
CA ASP A 57 28.49 10.85 37.31
C ASP A 57 29.04 11.16 35.92
N VAL A 58 28.78 10.28 34.96
CA VAL A 58 29.23 10.43 33.57
C VAL A 58 28.64 11.69 32.92
N LEU A 59 27.34 11.91 33.12
CA LEU A 59 26.61 12.96 32.41
C LEU A 59 26.62 14.30 33.14
N LEU A 60 26.60 14.29 34.48
CA LEU A 60 26.21 15.44 35.29
C LEU A 60 27.22 15.85 36.37
N SER A 61 28.34 15.14 36.55
CA SER A 61 29.36 15.47 37.57
C SER A 61 29.84 16.92 37.55
N LYS A 62 29.98 17.52 36.36
CA LYS A 62 30.38 18.93 36.21
C LYS A 62 29.35 19.95 36.72
N TYR A 63 28.14 19.50 37.05
CA TYR A 63 27.04 20.34 37.53
C TYR A 63 26.72 20.10 39.01
N VAL A 64 27.50 19.29 39.72
CA VAL A 64 27.30 19.10 41.17
C VAL A 64 27.65 20.39 41.92
N GLY A 65 26.77 20.83 42.81
CA GLY A 65 26.94 22.03 43.63
C GLY A 65 26.61 23.35 42.92
N VAL A 66 26.04 23.32 41.70
CA VAL A 66 25.55 24.53 41.03
C VAL A 66 24.34 25.12 41.78
N ASP A 67 24.03 26.39 41.49
CA ASP A 67 22.87 27.04 42.08
C ASP A 67 21.53 26.38 41.66
N LEU A 68 20.49 26.62 42.45
CA LEU A 68 19.19 26.00 42.22
C LEU A 68 18.59 26.32 40.84
N PRO A 69 18.64 27.57 40.32
CA PRO A 69 18.19 27.86 38.96
C PRO A 69 18.92 27.02 37.89
N GLN A 70 20.24 26.90 37.97
CA GLN A 70 21.02 26.11 37.02
C GLN A 70 20.74 24.61 37.16
N ALA A 71 20.60 24.10 38.39
CA ALA A 71 20.27 22.71 38.64
C ALA A 71 18.92 22.32 38.03
N ARG A 72 17.91 23.21 38.15
CA ARG A 72 16.59 23.02 37.53
C ARG A 72 16.68 22.97 36.01
N ALA A 73 17.42 23.90 35.40
CA ALA A 73 17.59 23.91 33.95
C ALA A 73 18.24 22.62 33.44
N VAL A 74 19.23 22.08 34.15
CA VAL A 74 19.86 20.79 33.82
C VAL A 74 18.86 19.63 33.95
N ALA A 75 18.09 19.57 35.04
CA ALA A 75 17.07 18.54 35.23
C ALA A 75 15.98 18.60 34.15
N ASP A 76 15.49 19.81 33.82
CA ASP A 76 14.49 20.03 32.79
C ASP A 76 14.98 19.59 31.41
N GLN A 77 16.23 19.92 31.08
CA GLN A 77 16.84 19.49 29.83
C GLN A 77 16.90 17.97 29.71
N GLN A 78 17.23 17.26 30.79
CA GLN A 78 17.29 15.79 30.78
C GLN A 78 15.92 15.15 30.61
N ILE A 79 14.89 15.69 31.29
CA ILE A 79 13.50 15.25 31.12
C ILE A 79 13.08 15.42 29.66
N GLN A 80 13.28 16.62 29.10
CA GLN A 80 12.89 16.94 27.72
C GLN A 80 13.64 16.10 26.69
N GLN A 81 14.95 15.86 26.88
CA GLN A 81 15.73 15.02 25.97
C GLN A 81 15.27 13.56 26.00
N CYS A 82 14.99 13.03 27.19
CA CYS A 82 14.42 11.69 27.33
C CYS A 82 13.07 11.59 26.61
N ASP A 83 12.18 12.56 26.85
CA ASP A 83 10.86 12.60 26.22
C ASP A 83 10.95 12.74 24.70
N ALA A 84 11.82 13.61 24.19
CA ALA A 84 11.98 13.80 22.75
C ALA A 84 12.52 12.54 22.05
N ASN A 85 13.44 11.81 22.69
CA ASN A 85 13.97 10.57 22.14
C ASN A 85 12.92 9.46 22.12
N LEU A 86 12.11 9.37 23.18
CA LEU A 86 10.96 8.48 23.24
C LEU A 86 9.91 8.81 22.17
N SER A 87 9.55 10.09 22.10
CA SER A 87 8.74 10.74 21.07
C SER A 87 9.03 10.17 19.68
N LYS A 88 10.30 10.29 19.32
CA LYS A 88 10.83 9.88 18.02
C LYS A 88 10.78 8.37 17.82
N GLN A 89 11.09 7.57 18.85
CA GLN A 89 11.04 6.11 18.76
C GLN A 89 9.62 5.61 18.53
N GLU A 90 8.65 6.11 19.30
CA GLU A 90 7.24 5.75 19.17
C GLU A 90 6.68 6.16 17.80
N ALA A 91 7.00 7.36 17.33
CA ALA A 91 6.61 7.83 15.99
C ALA A 91 7.22 6.98 14.87
N ALA A 92 8.50 6.60 15.00
CA ALA A 92 9.17 5.74 14.02
C ALA A 92 8.55 4.33 13.98
N GLN A 93 8.22 3.77 15.14
CA GLN A 93 7.56 2.47 15.24
C GLN A 93 6.17 2.51 14.61
N ALA A 94 5.34 3.51 14.94
CA ALA A 94 4.01 3.67 14.36
C ALA A 94 4.06 3.82 12.83
N SER A 95 5.04 4.58 12.33
CA SER A 95 5.26 4.74 10.88
C SER A 95 5.65 3.43 10.19
N ALA A 96 6.52 2.62 10.83
CA ALA A 96 6.91 1.31 10.33
C ALA A 96 5.73 0.33 10.28
N GLU A 97 4.91 0.29 11.33
CA GLU A 97 3.70 -0.54 11.41
C GLU A 97 2.66 -0.13 10.35
N ALA A 98 2.44 1.18 10.16
CA ALA A 98 1.55 1.70 9.12
C ALA A 98 2.05 1.32 7.71
N SER A 99 3.36 1.44 7.47
CA SER A 99 3.98 1.08 6.18
C SER A 99 3.89 -0.42 5.91
N ALA A 100 4.08 -1.27 6.92
CA ALA A 100 3.92 -2.72 6.79
C ALA A 100 2.46 -3.10 6.49
N SER A 101 1.51 -2.46 7.18
CA SER A 101 0.07 -2.68 6.96
C SER A 101 -0.35 -2.26 5.56
N ALA A 102 0.13 -1.12 5.06
CA ALA A 102 -0.16 -0.67 3.69
C ALA A 102 0.37 -1.65 2.62
N ARG A 103 1.59 -2.16 2.79
CA ARG A 103 2.17 -3.17 1.89
C ARG A 103 1.37 -4.47 1.89
N ALA A 104 0.94 -4.93 3.07
CA ALA A 104 0.11 -6.13 3.19
C ALA A 104 -1.24 -5.96 2.48
N SER A 105 -1.91 -4.81 2.66
CA SER A 105 -3.16 -4.50 1.98
C SER A 105 -3.02 -4.46 0.46
N TYR A 106 -1.94 -3.87 -0.06
CA TYR A 106 -1.67 -3.84 -1.49
C TYR A 106 -1.46 -5.24 -2.06
N ALA A 107 -0.62 -6.06 -1.41
CA ALA A 107 -0.38 -7.44 -1.83
C ALA A 107 -1.66 -8.29 -1.80
N ALA A 108 -2.51 -8.11 -0.79
CA ALA A 108 -3.80 -8.79 -0.71
C ALA A 108 -4.76 -8.37 -1.84
N ALA A 109 -4.81 -7.08 -2.17
CA ALA A 109 -5.63 -6.57 -3.28
C ALA A 109 -5.16 -7.12 -4.63
N GLU A 110 -3.85 -7.19 -4.87
CA GLU A 110 -3.27 -7.75 -6.10
C GLU A 110 -3.55 -9.26 -6.22
N ALA A 111 -3.42 -10.01 -5.12
CA ALA A 111 -3.76 -11.42 -5.08
C ALA A 111 -5.26 -11.66 -5.36
N GLN A 112 -6.13 -10.80 -4.82
CA GLN A 112 -7.56 -10.90 -5.09
C GLN A 112 -7.90 -10.56 -6.55
N ALA A 113 -7.30 -9.51 -7.11
CA ALA A 113 -7.52 -9.10 -8.50
C ALA A 113 -7.04 -10.19 -9.48
N SER A 114 -5.88 -10.79 -9.25
CA SER A 114 -5.37 -11.89 -10.08
C SER A 114 -6.24 -13.15 -9.97
N ALA A 115 -6.70 -13.51 -8.76
CA ALA A 115 -7.63 -14.62 -8.58
C ALA A 115 -8.96 -14.39 -9.31
N GLN A 116 -9.51 -13.17 -9.24
CA GLN A 116 -10.74 -12.80 -9.94
C GLN A 116 -10.55 -12.87 -11.46
N ALA A 117 -9.44 -12.37 -11.99
CA ALA A 117 -9.15 -12.44 -13.43
C ALA A 117 -9.08 -13.88 -13.95
N VAL A 118 -8.54 -14.82 -13.16
CA VAL A 118 -8.54 -16.25 -13.50
C VAL A 118 -9.95 -16.82 -13.52
N GLN A 119 -10.79 -16.46 -12.55
CA GLN A 119 -12.19 -16.90 -12.51
C GLN A 119 -13.00 -16.34 -13.67
N ASP A 120 -12.84 -15.05 -13.97
CA ASP A 120 -13.52 -14.38 -15.08
C ASP A 120 -13.11 -14.99 -16.43
N LYS A 121 -11.80 -15.26 -16.63
CA LYS A 121 -11.32 -15.95 -17.83
C LYS A 121 -11.94 -17.35 -17.96
N ALA A 122 -11.97 -18.12 -16.88
CA ALA A 122 -12.55 -19.46 -16.89
C ALA A 122 -14.06 -19.43 -17.22
N ALA A 123 -14.81 -18.50 -16.64
CA ALA A 123 -16.23 -18.32 -16.92
C ALA A 123 -16.47 -17.89 -18.38
N ARG A 124 -15.65 -16.96 -18.90
CA ARG A 124 -15.71 -16.50 -20.29
C ARG A 124 -15.44 -17.63 -21.27
N LEU A 125 -14.42 -18.46 -21.02
CA LEU A 125 -14.08 -19.59 -21.89
C LEU A 125 -15.24 -20.59 -22.04
N VAL A 126 -16.04 -20.82 -21.00
CA VAL A 126 -17.25 -21.66 -21.08
C VAL A 126 -18.27 -21.07 -22.04
N THR A 127 -18.49 -19.75 -21.98
CA THR A 127 -19.39 -19.05 -22.91
C THR A 127 -18.88 -19.10 -24.34
N GLU A 128 -17.59 -18.85 -24.55
CA GLU A 128 -16.94 -18.88 -25.86
C GLU A 128 -17.00 -20.26 -26.51
N GLN A 129 -16.70 -21.32 -25.75
CA GLN A 129 -16.81 -22.70 -26.22
C GLN A 129 -18.23 -23.02 -26.69
N LYS A 130 -19.24 -22.60 -25.92
CA LYS A 130 -20.64 -22.81 -26.28
C LYS A 130 -21.04 -22.03 -27.55
N ALA A 131 -20.65 -20.76 -27.64
CA ALA A 131 -20.97 -19.91 -28.78
C ALA A 131 -20.31 -20.40 -30.07
N CYS A 132 -19.05 -20.83 -29.99
CA CYS A 132 -18.30 -21.31 -31.14
C CYS A 132 -18.74 -22.69 -31.61
N ALA A 133 -19.00 -23.62 -30.68
CA ALA A 133 -19.54 -24.93 -31.01
C ALA A 133 -20.92 -24.84 -31.69
N ALA A 134 -21.73 -23.82 -31.36
CA ALA A 134 -23.04 -23.61 -31.97
C ALA A 134 -22.98 -23.31 -33.49
N ILE A 135 -21.83 -22.90 -34.01
CA ILE A 135 -21.59 -22.66 -35.44
C ILE A 135 -20.59 -23.64 -36.05
N SER A 136 -20.30 -24.75 -35.38
CA SER A 136 -19.30 -25.75 -35.79
C SER A 136 -17.86 -25.21 -35.82
N GLY A 137 -17.48 -24.42 -34.81
CA GLY A 137 -16.10 -24.03 -34.58
C GLY A 137 -15.51 -24.55 -33.27
N ASP A 138 -14.20 -24.41 -33.14
CA ASP A 138 -13.41 -24.66 -31.93
C ASP A 138 -12.74 -23.38 -31.44
N VAL A 139 -12.66 -23.21 -30.12
CA VAL A 139 -11.94 -22.08 -29.50
C VAL A 139 -10.44 -22.32 -29.59
N THR A 140 -9.71 -21.35 -30.13
CA THR A 140 -8.25 -21.33 -30.18
C THR A 140 -7.73 -20.10 -29.46
N GLU A 141 -6.81 -20.28 -28.50
CA GLU A 141 -6.13 -19.17 -27.85
C GLU A 141 -5.16 -18.49 -28.83
N ASN A 142 -5.20 -17.15 -28.89
CA ASN A 142 -4.24 -16.35 -29.64
C ASN A 142 -3.71 -15.21 -28.75
N LEU A 143 -2.54 -14.67 -29.11
CA LEU A 143 -1.86 -13.57 -28.42
C LEU A 143 -2.71 -12.30 -28.27
N PHE A 144 -3.73 -12.13 -29.12
CA PHE A 144 -4.61 -10.96 -29.14
C PHE A 144 -6.02 -11.24 -28.58
N GLY A 145 -6.25 -12.45 -28.06
CA GLY A 145 -7.56 -12.91 -27.57
C GLY A 145 -7.97 -14.24 -28.18
N ASP A 146 -8.96 -14.88 -27.56
CA ASP A 146 -9.49 -16.15 -28.03
C ASP A 146 -10.26 -15.96 -29.35
N LEU A 147 -10.18 -16.95 -30.24
CA LEU A 147 -10.82 -16.92 -31.56
C LEU A 147 -11.66 -18.18 -31.74
N CYS A 148 -12.82 -18.01 -32.38
CA CYS A 148 -13.59 -19.12 -32.89
C CYS A 148 -13.08 -19.49 -34.28
N VAL A 149 -12.54 -20.69 -34.45
CA VAL A 149 -11.99 -21.19 -35.71
C VAL A 149 -12.86 -22.32 -36.22
N SER A 150 -13.17 -22.32 -37.52
CA SER A 150 -13.98 -23.38 -38.14
C SER A 150 -13.38 -24.77 -37.92
N ASN A 151 -14.21 -25.76 -37.56
CA ASN A 151 -13.80 -27.16 -37.47
C ASN A 151 -13.81 -27.89 -38.83
N ALA A 152 -14.38 -27.26 -39.88
CA ALA A 152 -14.43 -27.84 -41.21
C ALA A 152 -13.02 -28.02 -41.77
N LYS A 153 -12.75 -29.21 -42.32
CA LYS A 153 -11.48 -29.53 -42.98
C LYS A 153 -11.59 -29.35 -44.48
N GLY A 154 -10.68 -28.57 -45.08
CA GLY A 154 -10.58 -28.39 -46.52
C GLY A 154 -10.56 -26.92 -46.94
N SER A 155 -10.64 -26.70 -48.25
CA SER A 155 -10.81 -25.38 -48.86
C SER A 155 -12.25 -24.88 -48.67
N THR A 156 -12.45 -23.57 -48.75
CA THR A 156 -13.79 -23.02 -48.93
C THR A 156 -14.41 -23.54 -50.23
N THR A 157 -15.72 -23.35 -50.39
CA THR A 157 -16.40 -23.66 -51.65
C THR A 157 -16.11 -22.63 -52.75
N ASP A 158 -15.34 -21.57 -52.46
CA ASP A 158 -14.90 -20.59 -53.45
C ASP A 158 -13.43 -20.83 -53.84
N GLY A 159 -13.05 -20.56 -55.08
CA GLY A 159 -11.68 -20.79 -55.56
C GLY A 159 -10.62 -19.85 -54.95
N SER A 160 -11.04 -18.93 -54.08
CA SER A 160 -10.24 -17.80 -53.57
C SER A 160 -9.61 -18.09 -52.20
N HIS A 161 -10.20 -18.96 -51.39
CA HIS A 161 -9.71 -19.26 -50.05
C HIS A 161 -9.33 -20.74 -49.93
N THR A 162 -8.04 -20.99 -49.75
CA THR A 162 -7.49 -22.34 -49.83
C THR A 162 -7.69 -23.17 -48.56
N SER A 163 -8.19 -22.58 -47.46
CA SER A 163 -8.37 -23.29 -46.19
C SER A 163 -9.37 -22.63 -45.25
N CYS A 164 -10.26 -23.44 -44.67
CA CYS A 164 -11.17 -23.05 -43.58
C CYS A 164 -10.44 -22.71 -42.26
N GLY A 165 -9.15 -23.03 -42.12
CA GLY A 165 -8.37 -22.63 -40.94
C GLY A 165 -8.12 -21.12 -40.82
N TYR A 166 -8.36 -20.36 -41.89
CA TYR A 166 -8.32 -18.89 -41.88
C TYR A 166 -9.69 -18.25 -41.60
N ALA A 167 -10.76 -19.04 -41.56
CA ALA A 167 -12.08 -18.55 -41.19
C ALA A 167 -12.15 -18.46 -39.65
N GLN A 168 -11.91 -17.24 -39.14
CA GLN A 168 -11.79 -16.96 -37.71
C GLN A 168 -12.73 -15.82 -37.31
N ILE A 169 -13.41 -15.96 -36.19
CA ILE A 169 -14.30 -14.93 -35.64
C ILE A 169 -13.83 -14.58 -34.23
N GLY A 170 -13.64 -13.29 -33.96
CA GLY A 170 -13.31 -12.81 -32.62
C GLY A 170 -14.51 -12.85 -31.69
N PHE A 171 -14.28 -13.22 -30.42
CA PHE A 171 -15.31 -13.11 -29.39
C PHE A 171 -15.46 -11.69 -28.88
N GLN A 172 -16.68 -11.34 -28.51
CA GLN A 172 -17.00 -10.13 -27.77
C GLN A 172 -16.51 -10.24 -26.32
N PRO A 173 -16.46 -9.11 -25.56
CA PRO A 173 -16.02 -9.13 -24.16
C PRO A 173 -16.83 -10.08 -23.26
N ASP A 174 -18.10 -10.32 -23.59
CA ASP A 174 -18.99 -11.25 -22.87
C ASP A 174 -18.83 -12.73 -23.30
N GLY A 175 -17.92 -13.02 -24.23
CA GLY A 175 -17.66 -14.37 -24.74
C GLY A 175 -18.62 -14.81 -25.85
N THR A 176 -19.49 -13.93 -26.34
CA THR A 176 -20.39 -14.23 -27.47
C THR A 176 -19.75 -13.91 -28.82
N LEU A 177 -20.38 -14.37 -29.91
CA LEU A 177 -20.00 -14.02 -31.28
C LEU A 177 -21.03 -13.02 -31.83
N ALA A 178 -20.57 -11.92 -32.43
CA ALA A 178 -21.49 -10.96 -33.01
C ALA A 178 -22.08 -11.49 -34.32
N SER A 179 -23.41 -11.38 -34.48
CA SER A 179 -24.11 -11.90 -35.66
C SER A 179 -23.61 -11.33 -36.98
N ALA A 180 -23.16 -10.07 -36.98
CA ALA A 180 -22.57 -9.42 -38.15
C ALA A 180 -21.24 -10.08 -38.56
N ASP A 181 -20.40 -10.42 -37.59
CA ASP A 181 -19.10 -11.07 -37.85
C ASP A 181 -19.29 -12.51 -38.34
N ILE A 182 -20.26 -13.23 -37.75
CA ILE A 182 -20.65 -14.56 -38.24
C ILE A 182 -21.12 -14.48 -39.70
N ALA A 183 -21.99 -13.52 -40.03
CA ALA A 183 -22.50 -13.36 -41.40
C ALA A 183 -21.39 -13.00 -42.39
N ALA A 184 -20.52 -12.05 -42.04
CA ALA A 184 -19.40 -11.63 -42.87
C ALA A 184 -18.41 -12.78 -43.14
N ILE A 185 -18.09 -13.58 -42.12
CA ILE A 185 -17.19 -14.72 -42.29
C ILE A 185 -17.86 -15.87 -43.07
N LYS A 186 -19.16 -16.14 -42.88
CA LYS A 186 -19.88 -17.14 -43.70
C LYS A 186 -19.96 -16.72 -45.17
N ASP A 187 -20.03 -15.43 -45.47
CA ASP A 187 -20.01 -14.89 -46.84
C ASP A 187 -18.61 -14.97 -47.46
N GLY A 188 -17.57 -14.59 -46.71
CA GLY A 188 -16.18 -14.62 -47.19
C GLY A 188 -15.56 -16.02 -47.24
N TYR A 189 -15.95 -16.92 -46.35
CA TYR A 189 -15.46 -18.30 -46.24
C TYR A 189 -16.61 -19.32 -46.33
N PRO A 190 -17.27 -19.42 -47.49
CA PRO A 190 -18.44 -20.25 -47.64
C PRO A 190 -18.09 -21.74 -47.42
N GLY A 191 -18.92 -22.41 -46.62
CA GLY A 191 -18.78 -23.83 -46.27
C GLY A 191 -17.91 -24.13 -45.04
N CYS A 192 -17.25 -23.13 -44.44
CA CYS A 192 -16.39 -23.35 -43.27
C CYS A 192 -17.16 -23.37 -41.94
N PHE A 193 -18.23 -22.59 -41.80
CA PHE A 193 -19.14 -22.64 -40.65
C PHE A 193 -20.54 -23.09 -41.11
N PRO A 194 -20.81 -24.41 -41.20
CA PRO A 194 -22.11 -24.93 -41.61
C PRO A 194 -23.27 -24.52 -40.70
#